data_AF-A0A967E3B7-F1
#
_entry.id   AF-A0A967E3B7-F1
#
_cell.length_a   1.000
_cell.length_b   1.000
_cell.length_c   1.000
_cell.angle_alpha   90.00
_cell.angle_beta   90.00
_cell.angle_gamma   90.00
#
_symmetry.space_group_name_H-M   'P 1'
#
loop_
_entity.id
_entity.type
_entity.pdbx_description
1 polymer ?
#
loop_
_entity_poly.entity_id
_entity_poly.type
_entity_poly.pdbx_seq_one_letter_code
_entity_poly.pdbx_strand_id
1 'polypeptide(L)'
;MYGAKRTKGYDYRIDPDLPKKDNALLKRLWKGIDLYKRGDLGQLEIYEVKAKSFGINRKPDITPSSLEVYKEALAQNVKVHLVTVSFHDNWQVSFLIEDFDESKFRVNAGGWYRRYQKLAA
;
A
#
# COMPACT_ATOMS: atom_id res chain seq x y z
N MET A 1 3.68 -18.14 -10.57
CA MET A 1 3.95 -16.84 -9.91
C MET A 1 2.95 -15.84 -10.47
N TYR A 2 1.82 -15.55 -9.78
CA TYR A 2 0.92 -14.47 -10.20
C TYR A 2 1.54 -13.13 -9.78
N GLY A 3 2.63 -12.76 -10.43
CA GLY A 3 3.09 -11.38 -10.46
C GLY A 3 2.41 -10.77 -11.67
N ALA A 4 1.29 -10.08 -11.47
CA ALA A 4 0.79 -9.19 -12.51
C ALA A 4 1.97 -8.27 -12.88
N LYS A 5 2.49 -8.38 -14.10
CA LYS A 5 3.51 -7.46 -14.57
C LYS A 5 2.88 -6.08 -14.50
N ARG A 6 3.47 -5.16 -13.72
CA ARG A 6 3.04 -3.76 -13.71
C ARG A 6 2.92 -3.29 -15.16
N THR A 7 1.79 -2.67 -15.49
CA THR A 7 1.54 -2.14 -16.83
C THR A 7 2.69 -1.20 -17.22
N LYS A 8 3.23 -1.35 -18.44
CA LYS A 8 4.26 -0.44 -18.96
C LYS A 8 3.77 1.01 -18.81
N GLY A 9 4.60 1.90 -18.27
CA GLY A 9 4.25 3.30 -18.01
C GLY A 9 4.01 3.66 -16.54
N TYR A 10 3.91 2.67 -15.64
CA TYR A 10 3.86 2.86 -14.18
C TYR A 10 5.27 2.85 -13.55
N ASP A 11 6.28 3.33 -14.26
CA ASP A 11 7.62 3.53 -13.71
C ASP A 11 7.65 4.79 -12.84
N TYR A 12 8.53 4.79 -11.83
CA TYR A 12 8.76 5.98 -11.03
C TYR A 12 9.18 7.16 -11.92
N ARG A 13 8.53 8.30 -11.72
CA ARG A 13 8.87 9.60 -12.32
C ARG A 13 9.24 10.56 -11.21
N ILE A 14 10.23 11.41 -11.47
CA ILE A 14 10.59 12.50 -10.56
C ILE A 14 9.39 13.43 -10.48
N ASP A 15 8.96 13.69 -9.25
CA ASP A 15 7.94 14.68 -8.94
C ASP A 15 8.66 16.04 -8.74
N PRO A 16 8.43 17.04 -9.62
CA PRO A 16 9.12 18.32 -9.55
C PRO A 16 8.75 19.11 -8.28
N ASP A 17 7.61 18.79 -7.65
CA ASP A 17 7.09 19.48 -6.48
C ASP A 17 7.61 18.89 -5.16
N LEU A 18 8.34 17.78 -5.22
CA LEU A 18 8.95 17.15 -4.05
C LEU A 18 10.44 17.46 -3.92
N PRO A 19 10.97 17.60 -2.69
CA PRO A 19 12.41 17.70 -2.45
C PRO A 19 13.19 16.52 -3.04
N LYS A 20 14.48 16.75 -3.36
CA LYS A 20 15.38 15.69 -3.87
C LYS A 20 15.44 14.47 -2.96
N LYS A 21 15.38 14.66 -1.64
CA LYS A 21 15.39 13.59 -0.64
C LYS A 21 14.15 12.70 -0.78
N ASP A 22 12.98 13.30 -0.90
CA ASP A 22 11.70 12.57 -1.00
C ASP A 22 11.59 11.86 -2.34
N ASN A 23 12.04 12.48 -3.42
CA ASN A 23 12.18 11.82 -4.72
C ASN A 23 13.14 10.62 -4.67
N ALA A 24 14.28 10.74 -4.00
CA ALA A 24 15.20 9.62 -3.83
C ALA A 24 14.59 8.47 -3.02
N LEU A 25 13.80 8.79 -1.98
CA LEU A 25 13.06 7.81 -1.20
C LEU A 25 12.00 7.10 -2.05
N LEU A 26 11.15 7.85 -2.76
CA LEU A 26 10.13 7.30 -3.64
C LEU A 26 10.75 6.44 -4.75
N LYS A 27 11.84 6.88 -5.38
CA LYS A 27 12.56 6.09 -6.40
C LYS A 27 13.05 4.75 -5.87
N ARG A 28 13.32 4.63 -4.57
CA ARG A 28 13.74 3.38 -3.94
C ARG A 28 12.55 2.51 -3.55
N LEU A 29 11.48 3.12 -3.03
CA LEU A 29 10.33 2.42 -2.46
C LEU A 29 9.16 2.22 -3.45
N TRP A 30 9.18 2.82 -4.64
CA TRP A 30 8.01 2.91 -5.55
C TRP A 30 7.35 1.58 -5.90
N LYS A 31 8.11 0.48 -5.88
CA LYS A 31 7.56 -0.85 -6.19
C LYS A 31 6.69 -1.40 -5.06
N GLY A 32 6.90 -0.95 -3.83
CA GLY A 32 6.24 -1.47 -2.63
C GLY A 32 5.20 -0.52 -2.02
N ILE A 33 5.05 0.70 -2.54
CA ILE A 33 3.99 1.63 -2.13
C ILE A 33 2.82 1.61 -3.12
N ASP A 34 1.62 1.88 -2.61
CA ASP A 34 0.42 1.98 -3.45
C ASP A 34 0.26 3.40 -4.01
N LEU A 35 0.20 4.40 -3.15
CA LEU A 35 0.04 5.81 -3.54
C LEU A 35 0.92 6.74 -2.69
N TYR A 36 1.17 7.93 -3.21
CA TYR A 36 1.76 9.03 -2.47
C TYR A 36 1.14 10.36 -2.89
N LYS A 37 1.24 11.36 -2.03
CA LYS A 37 0.93 12.75 -2.36
C LYS A 37 1.86 13.69 -1.59
N ARG A 38 1.95 14.94 -2.03
CA ARG A 38 2.47 16.02 -1.21
C ARG A 38 1.36 16.52 -0.28
N GLY A 39 1.59 16.45 1.03
CA GLY A 39 0.67 16.99 2.03
C GLY A 39 0.66 18.51 2.04
N ASP A 40 -0.31 19.11 2.72
CA ASP A 40 -0.54 20.56 2.72
C ASP A 40 0.64 21.36 3.31
N LEU A 41 1.41 20.73 4.20
CA LEU A 41 2.63 21.31 4.80
C LEU A 41 3.90 21.05 3.95
N GLY A 42 3.75 20.55 2.73
CA GLY A 42 4.84 20.23 1.83
C GLY A 42 5.62 18.95 2.16
N GLN A 43 5.19 18.21 3.18
CA GLN A 43 5.74 16.90 3.54
C GLN A 43 5.23 15.80 2.60
N LEU A 44 6.06 14.78 2.34
CA LEU A 44 5.62 13.58 1.65
C LEU A 44 4.62 12.79 2.53
N GLU A 45 3.53 12.34 1.92
CA GLU A 45 2.59 11.41 2.52
C GLU A 45 2.46 10.17 1.62
N ILE A 46 2.55 8.98 2.22
CA ILE A 46 2.46 7.69 1.54
C ILE A 46 1.23 6.94 2.04
N TYR A 47 0.57 6.18 1.18
CA TYR A 47 -0.67 5.48 1.48
C TYR A 47 -0.55 4.00 1.16
N GLU A 48 -0.90 3.15 2.12
CA GLU A 48 -1.23 1.73 1.92
C GLU A 48 -2.73 1.63 1.67
N VAL A 49 -3.14 1.05 0.55
CA VAL A 49 -4.54 0.99 0.13
C VAL A 49 -5.06 -0.43 0.24
N LYS A 50 -6.15 -0.59 0.97
CA LYS A 50 -6.87 -1.86 1.11
C LYS A 50 -8.29 -1.72 0.61
N ALA A 51 -8.79 -2.78 0.01
CA ALA A 51 -10.16 -2.89 -0.46
C ALA A 51 -10.87 -4.02 0.28
N LYS A 52 -12.13 -3.77 0.67
CA LYS A 52 -13.01 -4.78 1.25
C LYS A 52 -14.46 -4.54 0.86
N SER A 53 -15.28 -5.58 0.94
CA SER A 53 -16.73 -5.42 0.93
C SER A 53 -17.18 -4.86 2.28
N PHE A 54 -18.25 -4.06 2.28
CA PHE A 54 -18.86 -3.56 3.50
C PHE A 54 -19.28 -4.72 4.43
N GLY A 55 -19.19 -4.50 5.75
CA GLY A 55 -19.46 -5.54 6.77
C GLY A 55 -18.33 -6.57 6.98
N ILE A 56 -17.32 -6.61 6.12
CA ILE A 56 -16.16 -7.49 6.33
C ILE A 56 -15.19 -6.87 7.35
N ASN A 57 -15.03 -7.56 8.49
CA ASN A 57 -14.21 -7.12 9.63
C ASN A 57 -12.87 -7.86 9.79
N ARG A 58 -12.49 -8.70 8.82
CA ARG A 58 -11.18 -9.36 8.85
C ARG A 58 -10.05 -8.34 8.68
N LYS A 59 -8.93 -8.55 9.37
CA LYS A 59 -7.71 -7.77 9.14
C LYS A 59 -7.25 -7.91 7.69
N PRO A 60 -6.92 -6.80 7.00
CA PRO A 60 -6.33 -6.87 5.67
C PRO A 60 -4.97 -7.58 5.71
N ASP A 61 -4.63 -8.28 4.62
CA ASP A 61 -3.32 -8.88 4.45
C ASP A 61 -2.29 -7.84 3.98
N ILE A 62 -1.07 -7.96 4.51
CA ILE A 62 0.11 -7.25 4.02
C ILE A 62 1.27 -8.24 3.86
N THR A 63 2.09 -8.06 2.83
CA THR A 63 3.29 -8.88 2.68
C THR A 63 4.40 -8.35 3.60
N PRO A 64 5.32 -9.22 4.08
CA PRO A 64 6.47 -8.74 4.87
C PRO A 64 7.26 -7.65 4.15
N SER A 65 7.51 -7.80 2.84
CA SER A 65 8.25 -6.82 2.05
C SER A 65 7.52 -5.47 1.92
N SER A 66 6.19 -5.47 1.76
CA SER A 66 5.41 -4.22 1.73
C SER A 66 5.42 -3.56 3.11
N LEU A 67 5.28 -4.34 4.18
CA LEU A 67 5.30 -3.83 5.54
C LEU A 67 6.65 -3.16 5.87
N GLU A 68 7.76 -3.75 5.46
CA GLU A 68 9.09 -3.16 5.60
C GLU A 68 9.21 -1.80 4.90
N VAL A 69 8.65 -1.67 3.69
CA VAL A 69 8.63 -0.39 2.95
C VAL A 69 7.93 0.72 3.74
N TYR A 70 6.77 0.44 4.34
CA TYR A 70 6.05 1.44 5.13
C TYR A 70 6.72 1.75 6.47
N LYS A 71 7.31 0.74 7.13
CA LYS A 71 8.15 0.96 8.32
C LYS A 71 9.34 1.86 8.00
N GLU A 72 9.96 1.65 6.85
CA GLU A 72 11.07 2.46 6.41
C GLU A 72 10.67 3.91 6.13
N ALA A 73 9.52 4.13 5.49
CA ALA A 73 8.97 5.47 5.29
C ALA A 73 8.72 6.18 6.64
N LEU A 74 8.08 5.50 7.60
CA LEU A 74 7.86 6.02 8.95
C LEU A 74 9.19 6.40 9.65
N ALA A 75 10.21 5.55 9.54
CA ALA A 75 11.54 5.82 10.10
C ALA A 75 12.23 7.05 9.50
N GLN A 76 11.81 7.50 8.31
CA GLN A 76 12.28 8.73 7.67
C GLN A 76 11.41 9.95 7.97
N ASN A 77 10.51 9.85 8.96
CA ASN A 77 9.50 10.86 9.32
C ASN A 77 8.54 11.19 8.17
N VAL A 78 8.30 10.24 7.27
CA VAL A 78 7.25 10.35 6.25
C VAL A 78 5.92 9.96 6.89
N LYS A 79 4.88 10.72 6.61
CA LYS A 79 3.54 10.40 7.09
C LYS A 79 2.99 9.22 6.29
N VAL A 80 2.58 8.16 6.97
CA VAL A 80 2.02 6.97 6.31
C VAL A 80 0.59 6.76 6.76
N HIS A 81 -0.29 6.58 5.79
CA HIS A 81 -1.71 6.37 5.99
C HIS A 81 -2.14 4.97 5.55
N LEU A 82 -3.12 4.41 6.26
CA LEU A 82 -3.93 3.29 5.78
C LEU A 82 -5.22 3.86 5.21
N VAL A 83 -5.51 3.54 3.95
CA VAL A 83 -6.80 3.81 3.30
C VAL A 83 -7.54 2.50 3.15
N THR A 84 -8.72 2.41 3.75
CA THR A 84 -9.64 1.29 3.54
C THR A 84 -10.80 1.74 2.66
N VAL A 85 -10.82 1.23 1.43
CA VAL A 85 -11.92 1.38 0.47
C VAL A 85 -12.94 0.27 0.74
N SER A 86 -14.18 0.66 1.06
CA SER A 86 -15.28 -0.28 1.28
C SER A 86 -16.31 -0.19 0.16
N PHE A 87 -16.58 -1.31 -0.50
CA PHE A 87 -17.60 -1.45 -1.54
C PHE A 87 -18.90 -1.95 -0.93
N HIS A 88 -19.98 -1.19 -1.13
CA HIS A 88 -21.31 -1.49 -0.65
C HIS A 88 -22.14 -2.19 -1.72
N ASP A 89 -23.18 -2.91 -1.31
CA ASP A 89 -24.10 -3.63 -2.20
C ASP A 89 -25.00 -2.70 -3.04
N ASN A 90 -25.26 -1.49 -2.53
CA ASN A 90 -25.98 -0.42 -3.21
C ASN A 90 -25.09 0.42 -4.17
N TRP A 91 -23.95 -0.12 -4.62
CA TRP A 91 -22.97 0.56 -5.48
C TRP A 91 -22.29 1.80 -4.87
N GLN A 92 -22.46 2.06 -3.58
CA GLN A 92 -21.71 3.10 -2.90
C GLN A 92 -20.28 2.64 -2.60
N VAL A 93 -19.38 3.62 -2.49
CA VAL A 93 -18.00 3.42 -2.07
C VAL A 93 -17.72 4.38 -0.92
N SER A 94 -17.16 3.87 0.17
CA SER A 94 -16.73 4.69 1.30
C SER A 94 -15.24 4.52 1.59
N PHE A 95 -14.62 5.58 2.09
CA PHE A 95 -13.21 5.62 2.41
C PHE A 95 -13.02 5.86 3.91
N LEU A 96 -12.20 5.04 4.54
CA LEU A 96 -11.66 5.32 5.87
C LEU A 96 -10.17 5.60 5.70
N ILE A 97 -9.72 6.76 6.19
CA ILE A 97 -8.31 7.16 6.19
C ILE A 97 -7.88 7.29 7.64
N GLU A 98 -6.81 6.59 8.00
CA GLU A 98 -6.27 6.55 9.35
C GLU A 98 -4.74 6.49 9.29
N ASP A 99 -4.08 6.80 10.41
CA ASP A 99 -2.64 6.63 10.50
C ASP A 99 -2.28 5.13 10.40
N PHE A 100 -1.17 4.88 9.72
CA PHE A 100 -0.67 3.53 9.53
C PHE A 100 -0.35 2.87 10.87
N ASP A 101 -0.91 1.69 11.08
CA ASP A 101 -0.67 0.87 12.26
C ASP A 101 -0.50 -0.59 11.82
N GLU A 102 0.69 -1.13 12.03
CA GLU A 102 1.03 -2.52 11.72
C GLU A 102 0.07 -3.51 12.39
N SER A 103 -0.46 -3.18 13.58
CA SER A 103 -1.35 -4.06 14.33
C SER A 103 -2.67 -4.33 13.60
N LYS A 104 -3.05 -3.48 12.63
CA LYS A 104 -4.28 -3.63 11.83
C LYS A 104 -4.16 -4.68 10.74
N PHE A 105 -2.95 -5.13 10.42
CA PHE A 105 -2.73 -6.09 9.35
C PHE A 105 -2.54 -7.51 9.86
N ARG A 106 -2.84 -8.46 8.98
CA ARG A 106 -2.31 -9.83 9.07
C ARG A 106 -1.10 -9.92 8.14
N VAL A 107 0.08 -10.16 8.70
CA VAL A 107 1.30 -10.33 7.91
C VAL A 107 1.28 -11.71 7.25
N ASN A 108 1.27 -11.74 5.93
CA ASN A 108 1.13 -12.97 5.15
C ASN A 108 2.00 -12.92 3.89
N ALA A 109 2.96 -13.84 3.79
CA ALA A 109 3.86 -13.97 2.62
C ALA A 109 3.20 -14.67 1.41
N GLY A 110 1.87 -14.61 1.28
CA GLY A 110 1.14 -15.27 0.19
C GLY A 110 0.96 -16.79 0.36
N GLY A 111 1.03 -17.30 1.59
CA GLY A 111 0.96 -18.74 1.88
C GLY A 111 -0.37 -19.39 1.43
N TRP A 112 -1.47 -18.64 1.40
CA TRP A 112 -2.77 -19.11 0.93
C TRP A 112 -2.79 -19.43 -0.57
N TYR A 113 -2.12 -18.63 -1.40
CA TYR A 113 -2.05 -18.85 -2.86
C TYR A 113 -1.08 -19.97 -3.25
N ARG A 114 -0.05 -20.25 -2.43
CA ARG A 114 0.86 -21.39 -2.65
C ARG A 114 0.20 -22.75 -2.38
N ARG A 115 -0.76 -22.84 -1.45
CA ARG A 115 -1.44 -24.13 -1.13
C ARG A 115 -2.31 -24.62 -2.28
N TYR A 116 -3.05 -23.73 -2.95
CA TYR A 116 -3.87 -24.10 -4.10
C TYR A 116 -3.06 -24.50 -5.34
N GLN A 117 -1.82 -24.00 -5.49
CA GLN A 117 -0.94 -24.42 -6.59
C GLN A 117 -0.42 -25.86 -6.45
N LYS A 118 -0.36 -26.41 -5.23
CA LYS A 118 0.04 -27.82 -5.01
C LYS A 118 -1.11 -28.82 -5.17
N LEU A 119 -2.36 -28.37 -5.12
CA LEU A 119 -3.54 -29.22 -5.31
C LEU A 119 -3.97 -29.32 -6.79
N ALA A 120 -3.36 -28.52 -7.66
CA ALA A 120 -3.61 -28.50 -9.10
C ALA A 120 -2.44 -29.06 -9.93
N ALA A 121 -1.51 -29.78 -9.28
CA ALA A 121 -0.36 -30.44 -9.91
C ALA A 121 -0.48 -31.96 -9.79
#